data_AF-A0A9W6V5A1-F1
#
_entry.id   AF-A0A9W6V5A1-F1
#
_cell.length_a   1.000
_cell.length_b   1.000
_cell.length_c   1.000
_cell.angle_alpha   90.00
_cell.angle_beta   90.00
_cell.angle_gamma   90.00
#
_symmetry.space_group_name_H-M   'P 1'
#
loop_
_entity.id
_entity.type
_entity.pdbx_description
1 polymer ?
#
loop_
_entity_poly.entity_id
_entity_poly.type
_entity_poly.pdbx_seq_one_letter_code
_entity_poly.pdbx_strand_id
1 'polypeptide(L)'
;MPPIRLLALPIGAALALAAPLPAGAADTDPVVVPNATFSSPTVPDGQSWVSGVDGWTGPSGVGSSSRAAHPKGFQAATLGWNGKAVALSTRLRGVRAGATVTLTWDDNPDSCVTSGAAPRTYTVTVAGPANPVGNFTTKPPAGKADWFIGRTYSFTAAEDAPEVTFTNTATSNPGCGEMITNLTATQTPPPAEPPTNAGKSDPCAGDQANSPACTTNAGNKEKMDKCPATSRDCLDSVAGKGEKENAGIDQQTQALADFTSTPREQDPNAALGGLCQVANLHTENLEPGDTVLAPGTWWYC
;
A
#
# COMPACT_ATOMS: atom_id res chain seq x y z
N MET A 1 10.67 61.20 -51.09
CA MET A 1 11.49 59.99 -51.27
C MET A 1 12.70 60.07 -50.35
N PRO A 2 12.69 59.32 -49.24
CA PRO A 2 13.89 58.74 -48.63
C PRO A 2 13.70 57.23 -48.30
N PRO A 3 14.78 56.49 -47.95
CA PRO A 3 14.96 55.09 -48.34
C PRO A 3 14.44 54.03 -47.35
N ILE A 4 14.08 52.89 -47.92
CA ILE A 4 13.74 51.62 -47.25
C ILE A 4 15.03 50.97 -46.71
N ARG A 5 15.06 50.70 -45.40
CA ARG A 5 16.08 49.86 -44.76
C ARG A 5 15.60 48.40 -44.74
N LEU A 6 16.31 47.52 -45.45
CA LEU A 6 16.22 46.07 -45.25
C LEU A 6 16.93 45.71 -43.94
N LEU A 7 16.23 45.01 -43.04
CA LEU A 7 16.85 44.26 -41.94
C LEU A 7 16.87 42.78 -42.33
N ALA A 8 18.07 42.21 -42.39
CA ALA A 8 18.29 40.77 -42.49
C ALA A 8 18.20 40.14 -41.10
N LEU A 9 17.34 39.12 -40.94
CA LEU A 9 17.23 38.28 -39.76
C LEU A 9 18.01 36.97 -40.01
N PRO A 10 18.95 36.56 -39.14
CA PRO A 10 19.63 35.27 -39.28
C PRO A 10 18.72 34.13 -38.79
N ILE A 11 18.68 33.07 -39.58
CA ILE A 11 18.00 31.80 -39.27
C ILE A 11 18.85 31.07 -38.22
N GLY A 12 18.37 31.07 -36.96
CA GLY A 12 18.95 30.27 -35.88
C GLY A 12 18.46 28.82 -35.93
N ALA A 13 19.38 27.88 -36.05
CA ALA A 13 19.13 26.45 -36.00
C ALA A 13 18.63 26.04 -34.60
N ALA A 14 17.42 25.50 -34.52
CA ALA A 14 16.89 24.90 -33.30
C ALA A 14 17.43 23.47 -33.14
N LEU A 15 18.42 23.31 -32.27
CA LEU A 15 18.76 22.00 -31.69
C LEU A 15 17.61 21.58 -30.76
N ALA A 16 16.81 20.61 -31.20
CA ALA A 16 15.83 19.95 -30.35
C ALA A 16 16.58 19.14 -29.28
N LEU A 17 16.67 19.67 -28.05
CA LEU A 17 16.98 18.86 -26.90
C LEU A 17 15.82 17.90 -26.69
N ALA A 18 16.04 16.62 -26.99
CA ALA A 18 15.22 15.54 -26.46
C ALA A 18 15.44 15.52 -24.93
N ALA A 19 14.56 16.21 -24.19
CA ALA A 19 14.52 16.08 -22.76
C ALA A 19 14.09 14.63 -22.43
N PRO A 20 14.82 13.91 -21.55
CA PRO A 20 14.33 12.65 -21.04
C PRO A 20 12.97 12.90 -20.37
N LEU A 21 11.96 12.16 -20.82
CA LEU A 21 10.65 12.13 -20.16
C LEU A 21 10.89 11.84 -18.67
N PRO A 22 10.30 12.61 -17.74
CA PRO A 22 10.39 12.29 -16.33
C PRO A 22 9.87 10.87 -16.13
N ALA A 23 10.68 10.02 -15.48
CA ALA A 23 10.24 8.74 -15.00
C ALA A 23 8.89 8.93 -14.28
N GLY A 24 7.88 8.18 -14.70
CA GLY A 24 6.49 8.35 -14.27
C GLY A 24 6.41 8.49 -12.76
N ALA A 25 5.59 9.43 -12.30
CA ALA A 25 5.22 9.52 -10.90
C ALA A 25 4.78 8.11 -10.46
N ALA A 26 5.52 7.52 -9.54
CA ALA A 26 5.16 6.22 -9.03
C ALA A 26 3.76 6.33 -8.44
N ASP A 27 2.83 5.46 -8.86
CA ASP A 27 1.46 5.47 -8.34
C ASP A 27 1.53 5.37 -6.81
N THR A 28 0.98 6.39 -6.16
CA THR A 28 0.96 6.51 -4.70
C THR A 28 -0.45 6.26 -4.22
N ASP A 29 -0.66 5.13 -3.57
CA ASP A 29 -1.97 4.72 -3.07
C ASP A 29 -2.12 5.08 -1.59
N PRO A 30 -3.32 5.48 -1.15
CA PRO A 30 -3.60 5.70 0.26
C PRO A 30 -3.51 4.37 1.05
N VAL A 31 -2.92 4.44 2.24
CA VAL A 31 -2.84 3.33 3.20
C VAL A 31 -3.76 3.64 4.38
N VAL A 32 -4.55 2.64 4.79
CA VAL A 32 -5.45 2.78 5.93
C VAL A 32 -4.64 2.67 7.22
N VAL A 33 -4.63 3.76 8.00
CA VAL A 33 -4.12 3.77 9.38
C VAL A 33 -5.30 3.53 10.33
N PRO A 34 -5.29 2.46 11.16
CA PRO A 34 -6.37 2.23 12.11
C PRO A 34 -6.56 3.43 13.04
N ASN A 35 -7.81 3.90 13.18
CA ASN A 35 -8.19 4.95 14.12
C ASN A 35 -7.27 6.18 14.07
N ALA A 36 -6.98 6.66 12.87
CA ALA A 36 -5.90 7.62 12.61
C ALA A 36 -6.07 9.01 13.26
N THR A 37 -7.30 9.38 13.62
CA THR A 37 -7.65 10.61 14.36
C THR A 37 -7.92 10.35 15.84
N PHE A 38 -7.72 9.12 16.30
CA PHE A 38 -7.95 8.68 17.68
C PHE A 38 -9.36 8.98 18.19
N SER A 39 -10.38 8.93 17.33
CA SER A 39 -11.78 9.14 17.72
C SER A 39 -12.35 8.02 18.59
N SER A 40 -11.67 6.87 18.66
CA SER A 40 -12.09 5.69 19.42
C SER A 40 -11.01 5.21 20.41
N PRO A 41 -11.34 4.94 21.69
CA PRO A 41 -12.62 5.27 22.31
C PRO A 41 -12.86 6.79 22.34
N THR A 42 -14.13 7.18 22.25
CA THR A 42 -14.51 8.58 22.45
C THR A 42 -14.38 8.93 23.93
N VAL A 43 -13.73 10.05 24.23
CA VAL A 43 -13.62 10.53 25.61
C VAL A 43 -14.97 11.08 26.04
N PRO A 44 -15.57 10.58 27.15
CA PRO A 44 -16.86 11.07 27.61
C PRO A 44 -16.85 12.56 27.95
N ASP A 45 -18.01 13.21 27.79
CA ASP A 45 -18.18 14.60 28.16
C ASP A 45 -17.78 14.86 29.62
N GLY A 46 -17.05 15.96 29.84
CA GLY A 46 -16.52 16.33 31.15
C GLY A 46 -15.26 15.57 31.58
N GLN A 47 -14.79 14.58 30.82
CA GLN A 47 -13.51 13.92 31.04
C GLN A 47 -12.43 14.46 30.11
N SER A 48 -11.18 14.47 30.59
CA SER A 48 -10.03 14.88 29.77
C SER A 48 -9.33 13.71 29.09
N TRP A 49 -9.52 12.49 29.58
CA TRP A 49 -8.79 11.28 29.18
C TRP A 49 -9.67 10.04 29.28
N VAL A 50 -9.34 9.04 28.47
CA VAL A 50 -9.80 7.65 28.61
C VAL A 50 -8.61 6.71 28.38
N SER A 51 -8.57 5.58 29.06
CA SER A 51 -7.52 4.56 28.88
C SER A 51 -7.73 3.74 27.61
N GLY A 52 -6.63 3.34 26.97
CA GLY A 52 -6.67 2.53 25.75
C GLY A 52 -6.88 3.36 24.50
N VAL A 53 -6.51 2.77 23.36
CA VAL A 53 -6.62 3.37 22.03
C VAL A 53 -7.05 2.26 21.08
N ASP A 54 -8.27 2.34 20.52
CA ASP A 54 -8.79 1.25 19.71
C ASP A 54 -7.98 1.10 18.42
N GLY A 55 -7.63 -0.14 18.06
CA GLY A 55 -6.80 -0.44 16.89
C GLY A 55 -5.30 -0.19 17.11
N TRP A 56 -4.88 0.10 18.34
CA TRP A 56 -3.48 0.31 18.72
C TRP A 56 -3.11 -0.52 19.96
N THR A 57 -1.84 -0.88 20.06
CA THR A 57 -1.28 -1.68 21.16
C THR A 57 -0.34 -0.80 22.00
N GLY A 58 -0.52 -0.82 23.32
CA GLY A 58 0.37 -0.13 24.26
C GLY A 58 -0.38 0.43 25.47
N PRO A 59 0.33 0.71 26.58
CA PRO A 59 -0.28 1.24 27.81
C PRO A 59 -0.50 2.76 27.71
N SER A 60 -1.30 3.19 26.73
CA SER A 60 -1.60 4.60 26.42
C SER A 60 -3.08 4.94 26.72
N GLY A 61 -3.47 6.18 26.42
CA GLY A 61 -4.84 6.65 26.43
C GLY A 61 -5.07 7.77 25.43
N VAL A 62 -6.35 8.11 25.26
CA VAL A 62 -6.81 9.16 24.35
C VAL A 62 -7.23 10.39 25.16
N GLY A 63 -6.71 11.55 24.77
CA GLY A 63 -7.10 12.85 25.29
C GLY A 63 -8.27 13.43 24.52
N SER A 64 -9.22 14.03 25.24
CA SER A 64 -10.40 14.68 24.65
C SER A 64 -10.00 15.76 23.63
N SER A 65 -10.90 16.08 22.71
CA SER A 65 -10.67 17.14 21.72
C SER A 65 -10.42 18.51 22.36
N SER A 66 -11.05 18.79 23.51
CA SER A 66 -10.85 20.04 24.27
C SER A 66 -9.46 20.11 24.90
N ARG A 67 -8.95 19.00 25.45
CA ARG A 67 -7.57 18.91 25.96
C ARG A 67 -6.55 18.97 24.83
N ALA A 68 -6.76 18.16 23.79
CA ALA A 68 -5.87 18.08 22.63
C ALA A 68 -5.80 19.45 21.93
N ALA A 69 -6.92 20.18 21.89
CA ALA A 69 -7.07 21.49 21.26
C ALA A 69 -6.46 21.53 19.84
N HIS A 70 -6.62 20.43 19.09
CA HIS A 70 -6.17 20.33 17.71
C HIS A 70 -7.02 21.26 16.84
N PRO A 71 -6.44 22.00 15.85
CA PRO A 71 -7.19 22.94 15.02
C PRO A 71 -8.37 22.31 14.24
N LYS A 72 -8.29 21.00 13.96
CA LYS A 72 -9.38 20.24 13.31
C LYS A 72 -10.37 19.58 14.28
N GLY A 73 -10.27 19.85 15.59
CA GLY A 73 -11.18 19.30 16.61
C GLY A 73 -10.95 17.83 16.95
N PHE A 74 -9.78 17.27 16.63
CA PHE A 74 -9.47 15.86 16.87
C PHE A 74 -9.13 15.57 18.34
N GLN A 75 -9.46 14.35 18.77
CA GLN A 75 -8.82 13.72 19.93
C GLN A 75 -7.36 13.38 19.57
N ALA A 76 -6.56 13.02 20.57
CA ALA A 76 -5.17 12.64 20.33
C ALA A 76 -4.69 11.58 21.33
N ALA A 77 -3.90 10.62 20.87
CA ALA A 77 -3.26 9.66 21.75
C ALA A 77 -2.03 10.28 22.41
N THR A 78 -1.73 9.89 23.65
CA THR A 78 -0.53 10.35 24.36
C THR A 78 0.56 9.28 24.42
N LEU A 79 1.81 9.70 24.28
CA LEU A 79 2.97 8.83 24.49
C LEU A 79 3.51 8.93 25.93
N GLY A 80 2.77 9.56 26.84
CA GLY A 80 3.03 9.53 28.29
C GLY A 80 1.78 9.11 29.04
N TRP A 81 1.90 8.11 29.90
CA TRP A 81 0.75 7.56 30.61
C TRP A 81 1.10 7.17 32.04
N ASN A 82 0.25 7.55 32.99
CA ASN A 82 0.40 7.21 34.42
C ASN A 82 1.83 7.46 34.96
N GLY A 83 2.41 8.61 34.63
CA GLY A 83 3.73 9.02 35.10
C GLY A 83 4.91 8.41 34.33
N LYS A 84 4.67 7.63 33.27
CA LYS A 84 5.70 6.91 32.51
C LYS A 84 5.71 7.30 31.04
N ALA A 85 6.87 7.16 30.42
CA ALA A 85 6.99 7.13 28.96
C ALA A 85 6.42 5.80 28.47
N VAL A 86 5.66 5.83 27.38
CA VAL A 86 5.05 4.64 26.80
C VAL A 86 5.32 4.54 25.31
N ALA A 87 5.15 3.33 24.80
CA ALA A 87 5.13 3.04 23.37
C ALA A 87 3.69 2.76 22.93
N LEU A 88 3.35 3.18 21.72
CA LEU A 88 2.05 2.97 21.09
C LEU A 88 2.27 2.49 19.66
N SER A 89 1.74 1.31 19.31
CA SER A 89 1.96 0.68 18.02
C SER A 89 0.68 0.30 17.29
N THR A 90 0.75 0.23 15.96
CA THR A 90 -0.34 -0.29 15.12
C THR A 90 0.25 -0.93 13.86
N ARG A 91 -0.53 -1.79 13.21
CA ARG A 91 -0.14 -2.42 11.94
C ARG A 91 -0.82 -1.70 10.77
N LEU A 92 -0.04 -1.31 9.77
CA LEU A 92 -0.56 -0.64 8.56
C LEU A 92 -1.14 -1.68 7.59
N ARG A 93 -2.44 -1.92 7.68
CA ARG A 93 -3.12 -2.91 6.82
C ARG A 93 -3.07 -2.47 5.35
N GLY A 94 -2.93 -3.44 4.45
CA GLY A 94 -2.89 -3.19 3.00
C GLY A 94 -1.51 -2.79 2.45
N VAL A 95 -0.48 -2.74 3.31
CA VAL A 95 0.92 -2.57 2.89
C VAL A 95 1.58 -3.93 2.69
N ARG A 96 2.26 -4.11 1.57
CA ARG A 96 3.07 -5.32 1.29
C ARG A 96 4.55 -5.11 1.58
N ALA A 97 5.25 -6.20 1.87
CA ALA A 97 6.71 -6.20 1.90
C ALA A 97 7.27 -5.62 0.57
N GLY A 98 8.33 -4.81 0.68
CA GLY A 98 8.97 -4.10 -0.42
C GLY A 98 8.30 -2.77 -0.82
N ALA A 99 7.07 -2.49 -0.36
CA ALA A 99 6.43 -1.20 -0.64
C ALA A 99 7.16 -0.06 0.08
N THR A 100 7.30 1.09 -0.59
CA THR A 100 7.77 2.32 0.06
C THR A 100 6.58 3.04 0.64
N VAL A 101 6.58 3.29 1.95
CA VAL A 101 5.49 3.95 2.67
C VAL A 101 5.94 5.31 3.17
N THR A 102 5.07 6.30 3.08
CA THR A 102 5.22 7.62 3.71
C THR A 102 4.11 7.82 4.72
N LEU A 103 4.46 7.83 6.01
CA LEU A 103 3.57 8.12 7.12
C LEU A 103 3.66 9.61 7.47
N THR A 104 2.51 10.24 7.68
CA THR A 104 2.42 11.61 8.20
C THR A 104 1.50 11.69 9.41
N TRP A 105 1.74 12.65 10.29
CA TRP A 105 0.95 12.87 11.51
C TRP A 105 1.18 14.29 12.06
N ASP A 106 0.35 14.67 13.04
CA ASP A 106 0.49 15.92 13.78
C ASP A 106 0.94 15.61 15.22
N ASP A 107 1.78 16.44 15.82
CA ASP A 107 2.21 16.29 17.22
C ASP A 107 2.17 17.59 18.03
N ASN A 108 2.12 17.47 19.37
CA ASN A 108 2.30 18.60 20.27
C ASN A 108 2.87 18.14 21.64
N PRO A 109 3.50 19.04 22.42
CA PRO A 109 4.15 18.68 23.70
C PRO A 109 3.21 18.34 24.88
N ASP A 110 1.88 18.37 24.72
CA ASP A 110 0.83 18.44 25.74
C ASP A 110 0.90 19.72 26.61
N SER A 111 -0.29 20.22 26.94
CA SER A 111 -0.54 21.31 27.88
C SER A 111 -0.05 21.05 29.32
N CYS A 112 0.14 19.79 29.73
CA CYS A 112 0.60 19.48 31.09
C CYS A 112 2.12 19.67 31.29
N VAL A 113 2.87 19.96 30.22
CA VAL A 113 4.28 20.34 30.31
C VAL A 113 4.40 21.85 30.54
N THR A 114 5.14 22.21 31.60
CA THR A 114 5.34 23.62 31.99
C THR A 114 5.97 24.44 30.87
N SER A 115 5.49 25.67 30.67
CA SER A 115 6.08 26.62 29.74
C SER A 115 7.57 26.83 30.02
N GLY A 116 8.39 26.81 28.97
CA GLY A 116 9.85 26.97 29.07
C GLY A 116 10.62 25.68 29.38
N ALA A 117 9.93 24.53 29.52
CA ALA A 117 10.59 23.23 29.54
C ALA A 117 11.18 22.88 28.15
N ALA A 118 12.04 21.86 28.11
CA ALA A 118 12.58 21.36 26.86
C ALA A 118 11.47 20.74 25.97
N PRO A 119 11.59 20.82 24.64
CA PRO A 119 10.78 20.05 23.72
C PRO A 119 10.74 18.56 24.04
N ARG A 120 9.62 17.90 23.72
CA ARG A 120 9.44 16.47 23.96
C ARG A 120 10.07 15.68 22.83
N THR A 121 10.79 14.62 23.17
CA THR A 121 11.45 13.75 22.18
C THR A 121 10.77 12.39 22.14
N TYR A 122 10.66 11.85 20.94
CA TYR A 122 10.13 10.52 20.70
C TYR A 122 10.75 9.91 19.46
N THR A 123 10.59 8.59 19.32
CA THR A 123 11.03 7.86 18.14
C THR A 123 9.86 7.23 17.41
N VAL A 124 10.04 7.04 16.11
CA VAL A 124 9.19 6.21 15.27
C VAL A 124 10.05 5.06 14.75
N THR A 125 9.62 3.83 15.01
CA THR A 125 10.24 2.62 14.49
C THR A 125 9.24 1.82 13.67
N VAL A 126 9.77 1.02 12.75
CA VAL A 126 8.99 0.11 11.92
C VAL A 126 9.64 -1.26 12.00
N ALA A 127 8.83 -2.31 12.06
CA ALA A 127 9.32 -3.68 11.99
C ALA A 127 10.25 -3.88 10.77
N GLY A 128 11.35 -4.61 10.99
CA GLY A 128 12.37 -4.88 9.99
C GLY A 128 13.73 -4.22 10.29
N PRO A 129 14.85 -4.96 10.17
CA PRO A 129 16.17 -4.49 10.60
C PRO A 129 16.75 -3.37 9.72
N ALA A 130 16.20 -3.14 8.53
CA ALA A 130 16.71 -2.17 7.56
C ALA A 130 16.16 -0.74 7.77
N ASN A 131 15.10 -0.57 8.55
CA ASN A 131 14.43 0.73 8.68
C ASN A 131 15.14 1.62 9.74
N PRO A 132 15.61 2.82 9.37
CA PRO A 132 16.30 3.71 10.30
C PRO A 132 15.31 4.25 11.35
N VAL A 133 15.71 4.29 12.62
CA VAL A 133 14.87 4.89 13.68
C VAL A 133 14.65 6.39 13.38
N GLY A 134 13.39 6.78 13.23
CA GLY A 134 13.01 8.18 13.12
C GLY A 134 13.08 8.85 14.49
N ASN A 135 13.78 9.98 14.61
CA ASN A 135 13.90 10.74 15.85
C ASN A 135 13.19 12.08 15.67
N PHE A 136 12.23 12.37 16.55
CA PHE A 136 11.38 13.54 16.45
C PHE A 136 11.33 14.32 17.75
N THR A 137 11.14 15.62 17.60
CA THR A 137 11.07 16.56 18.72
C THR A 137 9.89 17.50 18.49
N THR A 138 8.97 17.58 19.45
CA THR A 138 7.80 18.48 19.37
C THR A 138 8.22 19.95 19.31
N LYS A 139 7.26 20.85 19.12
CA LYS A 139 7.49 22.26 19.44
C LYS A 139 7.79 22.46 20.95
N PRO A 140 8.46 23.56 21.33
CA PRO A 140 8.66 23.90 22.73
C PRO A 140 7.34 24.06 23.50
N PRO A 141 7.22 23.51 24.72
CA PRO A 141 6.05 23.72 25.57
C PRO A 141 5.79 25.20 25.88
N ALA A 142 4.55 25.63 25.64
CA ALA A 142 4.06 26.98 25.90
C ALA A 142 2.92 27.03 26.93
N GLY A 143 2.72 25.94 27.70
CA GLY A 143 1.60 25.80 28.64
C GLY A 143 0.23 25.64 27.97
N LYS A 144 0.20 25.35 26.67
CA LYS A 144 -0.99 25.11 25.84
C LYS A 144 -0.62 24.18 24.69
N ALA A 145 -1.62 23.61 24.02
CA ALA A 145 -1.39 22.86 22.79
C ALA A 145 -0.76 23.76 21.72
N ASP A 146 0.38 23.34 21.17
CA ASP A 146 1.05 23.98 20.05
C ASP A 146 1.47 22.89 19.06
N TRP A 147 0.63 22.70 18.05
CA TRP A 147 0.73 21.58 17.13
C TRP A 147 1.75 21.82 16.02
N PHE A 148 2.64 20.87 15.81
CA PHE A 148 3.33 20.70 14.53
C PHE A 148 2.42 19.91 13.60
N ILE A 149 2.17 20.45 12.41
CA ILE A 149 1.28 19.84 11.41
C ILE A 149 2.12 19.22 10.29
N GLY A 150 1.85 17.95 9.95
CA GLY A 150 2.46 17.27 8.82
C GLY A 150 3.89 16.79 9.08
N ARG A 151 4.17 16.18 10.24
CA ARG A 151 5.36 15.32 10.39
C ARG A 151 5.37 14.28 9.28
N THR A 152 6.56 13.82 8.90
CA THR A 152 6.70 12.80 7.86
C THR A 152 7.81 11.83 8.22
N TYR A 153 7.58 10.55 7.94
CA TYR A 153 8.55 9.48 8.05
C TYR A 153 8.32 8.46 6.94
N SER A 154 9.37 8.16 6.17
CA SER A 154 9.32 7.22 5.06
C SER A 154 10.17 5.99 5.33
N PHE A 155 9.67 4.82 4.93
CA PHE A 155 10.34 3.54 5.14
C PHE A 155 9.97 2.55 4.03
N THR A 156 10.73 1.46 3.92
CA THR A 156 10.37 0.33 3.06
C THR A 156 9.84 -0.79 3.96
N ALA A 157 8.64 -1.28 3.67
CA ALA A 157 8.04 -2.35 4.46
C ALA A 157 8.88 -3.63 4.35
N ALA A 158 9.39 -4.14 5.46
CA ALA A 158 10.16 -5.38 5.48
C ALA A 158 9.27 -6.63 5.52
N GLU A 159 7.99 -6.45 5.87
CA GLU A 159 6.99 -7.49 6.01
C GLU A 159 5.63 -6.93 5.58
N ASP A 160 4.68 -7.83 5.32
CA ASP A 160 3.30 -7.45 5.09
C ASP A 160 2.67 -6.87 6.36
N ALA A 161 1.83 -5.85 6.17
CA ALA A 161 1.19 -5.08 7.22
C ALA A 161 2.17 -4.71 8.36
N PRO A 162 3.23 -3.93 8.08
CA PRO A 162 4.31 -3.68 9.03
C PRO A 162 3.77 -2.96 10.27
N GLU A 163 4.32 -3.33 11.43
CA GLU A 163 4.06 -2.61 12.67
C GLU A 163 4.86 -1.31 12.73
N VAL A 164 4.18 -0.20 13.01
CA VAL A 164 4.77 1.10 13.30
C VAL A 164 4.60 1.38 14.79
N THR A 165 5.67 1.81 15.45
CA THR A 165 5.66 2.11 16.88
C THR A 165 6.16 3.54 17.13
N PHE A 166 5.38 4.30 17.90
CA PHE A 166 5.78 5.59 18.46
C PHE A 166 6.22 5.38 19.90
N THR A 167 7.40 5.87 20.28
CA THR A 167 7.93 5.70 21.64
C THR A 167 8.42 7.02 22.20
N ASN A 168 7.84 7.44 23.33
CA ASN A 168 8.35 8.59 24.08
C ASN A 168 9.75 8.29 24.62
N THR A 169 10.69 9.21 24.36
CA THR A 169 12.07 9.12 24.82
C THR A 169 12.45 10.28 25.73
N ALA A 170 11.50 11.13 26.10
CA ALA A 170 11.73 12.26 26.99
C ALA A 170 12.10 11.77 28.40
N THR A 171 13.18 12.33 28.95
CA THR A 171 13.72 11.92 30.26
C THR A 171 13.15 12.72 31.42
N SER A 172 12.64 13.93 31.16
CA SER A 172 11.99 14.79 32.16
C SER A 172 10.47 14.64 32.09
N ASN A 173 9.79 14.53 33.24
CA ASN A 173 8.32 14.37 33.34
C ASN A 173 7.72 13.47 32.23
N PRO A 174 8.13 12.20 32.12
CA PRO A 174 7.80 11.34 30.99
C PRO A 174 6.29 11.04 30.90
N GLY A 175 5.55 11.13 32.01
CA GLY A 175 4.09 10.97 32.04
C GLY A 175 3.30 12.12 31.41
N CYS A 176 3.90 13.29 31.24
CA CYS A 176 3.38 14.35 30.37
C CYS A 176 3.99 14.20 28.98
N GLY A 177 3.68 13.07 28.34
CA GLY A 177 4.18 12.78 27.00
C GLY A 177 3.47 13.61 25.96
N GLU A 178 4.16 13.81 24.86
CA GLU A 178 3.63 14.36 23.63
C GLU A 178 2.36 13.63 23.18
N MET A 179 1.50 14.38 22.50
CA MET A 179 0.30 13.83 21.88
C MET A 179 0.48 13.78 20.37
N ILE A 180 -0.08 12.73 19.75
CA ILE A 180 -0.09 12.53 18.31
C ILE A 180 -1.53 12.40 17.79
N THR A 181 -1.80 12.86 16.57
CA THR A 181 -3.11 12.70 15.89
C THR A 181 -2.99 12.86 14.38
N ASN A 182 -4.11 12.74 13.68
CA ASN A 182 -4.26 12.98 12.24
C ASN A 182 -3.25 12.18 11.40
N LEU A 183 -3.08 10.90 11.73
CA LEU A 183 -2.19 10.04 10.97
C LEU A 183 -2.75 9.80 9.57
N THR A 184 -1.88 9.85 8.56
CA THR A 184 -2.21 9.37 7.21
C THR A 184 -0.99 8.67 6.64
N ALA A 185 -1.21 7.68 5.77
CA ALA A 185 -0.12 7.00 5.11
C ALA A 185 -0.43 6.87 3.62
N THR A 186 0.62 6.92 2.80
CA THR A 186 0.60 6.57 1.39
C THR A 186 1.67 5.53 1.13
N GLN A 187 1.48 4.72 0.09
CA GLN A 187 2.47 3.75 -0.35
C GLN A 187 2.68 3.81 -1.85
N THR A 188 3.91 3.50 -2.25
CA THR A 188 4.24 3.10 -3.61
C THR A 188 4.51 1.59 -3.59
N PRO A 189 3.79 0.81 -4.40
CA PRO A 189 4.02 -0.63 -4.52
C PRO A 189 5.49 -0.94 -4.85
N PRO A 190 6.02 -2.11 -4.42
CA PRO A 190 7.32 -2.55 -4.87
C PRO A 190 7.33 -2.62 -6.41
N PRO A 191 8.49 -2.41 -7.06
CA PRO A 191 8.62 -2.67 -8.49
C PRO A 191 8.11 -4.08 -8.78
N ALA A 192 7.30 -4.23 -9.82
CA ALA A 192 6.89 -5.55 -10.27
C ALA A 192 8.16 -6.37 -10.54
N GLU A 193 8.26 -7.53 -9.92
CA GLU A 193 9.31 -8.47 -10.29
C GLU A 193 9.09 -8.85 -11.76
N PRO A 194 10.16 -8.94 -12.57
CA PRO A 194 10.03 -9.47 -13.90
C PRO A 194 9.35 -10.84 -13.82
N PRO A 195 8.46 -11.18 -14.76
CA PRO A 195 7.96 -12.54 -14.89
C PRO A 195 9.11 -13.51 -14.73
N THR A 196 9.01 -14.50 -13.84
CA THR A 196 10.01 -15.57 -13.70
C THR A 196 10.16 -16.40 -14.99
N ASN A 197 9.30 -16.15 -15.98
CA ASN A 197 9.35 -16.65 -17.34
C ASN A 197 10.19 -15.79 -18.31
N ALA A 198 10.69 -14.61 -17.90
CA ALA A 198 11.56 -13.76 -18.71
C ALA A 198 12.94 -14.43 -18.89
N GLY A 199 13.02 -15.33 -19.87
CA GLY A 199 14.20 -16.15 -20.16
C GLY A 199 14.00 -17.65 -20.00
N LYS A 200 12.79 -18.16 -19.67
CA LYS A 200 12.51 -19.59 -19.86
C LYS A 200 12.56 -19.84 -21.37
N SER A 201 13.54 -20.64 -21.78
CA SER A 201 13.64 -21.16 -23.14
C SER A 201 12.30 -21.81 -23.51
N ASP A 202 11.82 -21.56 -24.72
CA ASP A 202 10.69 -22.27 -25.31
C ASP A 202 10.76 -23.75 -24.90
N PRO A 203 9.72 -24.31 -24.25
CA PRO A 203 9.73 -25.70 -23.78
C PRO A 203 9.90 -26.70 -24.93
N CYS A 204 9.76 -26.25 -26.18
CA CYS A 204 10.04 -26.99 -27.40
C CYS A 204 11.33 -26.54 -28.12
N ALA A 205 12.19 -25.76 -27.48
CA ALA A 205 13.54 -25.47 -27.94
C ALA A 205 14.58 -26.45 -27.36
N GLY A 206 15.74 -26.53 -28.02
CA GLY A 206 16.85 -27.38 -27.60
C GLY A 206 16.49 -28.87 -27.58
N ASP A 207 16.99 -29.61 -26.59
CA ASP A 207 16.84 -31.06 -26.50
C ASP A 207 15.39 -31.52 -26.27
N GLN A 208 14.49 -30.63 -25.88
CA GLN A 208 13.06 -30.91 -25.66
C GLN A 208 12.20 -30.76 -26.92
N ALA A 209 12.77 -30.28 -28.04
CA ALA A 209 12.06 -30.13 -29.32
C ALA A 209 11.43 -31.45 -29.82
N ASN A 210 12.08 -32.58 -29.52
CA ASN A 210 11.60 -33.90 -29.90
C ASN A 210 10.80 -34.61 -28.80
N SER A 211 10.44 -33.91 -27.72
CA SER A 211 9.57 -34.50 -26.70
C SER A 211 8.21 -34.89 -27.32
N PRO A 212 7.53 -35.93 -26.80
CA PRO A 212 6.22 -36.33 -27.31
C PRO A 212 5.19 -35.18 -27.33
N ALA A 213 5.27 -34.26 -26.37
CA ALA A 213 4.41 -33.09 -26.29
C ALA A 213 4.69 -32.08 -27.43
N CYS A 214 5.96 -31.76 -27.66
CA CYS A 214 6.37 -30.79 -28.68
C CYS A 214 6.21 -31.32 -30.12
N THR A 215 6.48 -32.60 -30.33
CA THR A 215 6.25 -33.27 -31.61
C THR A 215 4.76 -33.41 -31.94
N THR A 216 3.91 -33.66 -30.92
CA THR A 216 2.44 -33.64 -31.09
C THR A 216 1.95 -32.25 -31.45
N ASN A 217 2.44 -31.20 -30.79
CA ASN A 217 2.06 -29.82 -31.09
C ASN A 217 2.51 -29.38 -32.49
N ALA A 218 3.74 -29.70 -32.90
CA ALA A 218 4.23 -29.43 -34.26
C ALA A 218 3.41 -30.20 -35.32
N GLY A 219 3.12 -31.47 -35.06
CA GLY A 219 2.28 -32.29 -35.95
C GLY A 219 0.83 -31.80 -36.02
N ASN A 220 0.28 -31.25 -34.94
CA ASN A 220 -1.04 -30.63 -34.93
C ASN A 220 -1.04 -29.28 -35.67
N LYS A 221 0.02 -28.48 -35.54
CA LYS A 221 0.19 -27.24 -36.33
C LYS A 221 0.18 -27.50 -37.83
N GLU A 222 0.96 -28.48 -38.31
CA GLU A 222 0.96 -28.86 -39.74
C GLU A 222 -0.40 -29.39 -40.23
N LYS A 223 -1.16 -30.05 -39.35
CA LYS A 223 -2.51 -30.53 -39.68
C LYS A 223 -3.52 -29.37 -39.69
N MET A 224 -3.38 -28.37 -38.83
CA MET A 224 -4.20 -27.15 -38.83
C MET A 224 -3.96 -26.31 -40.08
N ASP A 225 -2.72 -26.20 -40.56
CA ASP A 225 -2.39 -25.49 -41.81
C ASP A 225 -3.02 -26.15 -43.05
N LYS A 226 -3.41 -27.44 -42.94
CA LYS A 226 -4.12 -28.20 -43.97
C LYS A 226 -5.64 -28.18 -43.80
N CYS A 227 -6.16 -27.59 -42.72
CA CYS A 227 -7.60 -27.41 -42.55
C CYS A 227 -8.09 -26.21 -43.38
N PRO A 228 -9.15 -26.36 -44.20
CA PRO A 228 -9.81 -25.23 -44.82
C PRO A 228 -10.30 -24.25 -43.74
N ALA A 229 -10.09 -22.94 -43.95
CA ALA A 229 -10.44 -21.91 -42.98
C ALA A 229 -11.93 -21.91 -42.56
N THR A 230 -12.80 -22.56 -43.33
CA THR A 230 -14.24 -22.68 -43.05
C THR A 230 -14.65 -24.03 -42.44
N SER A 231 -13.73 -24.99 -42.30
CA SER A 231 -14.05 -26.34 -41.82
C SER A 231 -13.83 -26.47 -40.32
N ARG A 232 -14.91 -26.24 -39.57
CA ARG A 232 -14.94 -26.38 -38.11
C ARG A 232 -14.64 -27.81 -37.66
N ASP A 233 -15.19 -28.81 -38.36
CA ASP A 233 -14.94 -30.23 -38.07
C ASP A 233 -13.47 -30.62 -38.24
N CYS A 234 -12.76 -30.02 -39.20
CA CYS A 234 -11.33 -30.24 -39.39
C CYS A 234 -10.53 -29.66 -38.22
N LEU A 235 -10.82 -28.41 -37.84
CA LEU A 235 -10.15 -27.75 -36.73
C LEU A 235 -10.40 -28.48 -35.39
N ASP A 236 -11.65 -28.89 -35.13
CA ASP A 236 -12.04 -29.65 -33.93
C ASP A 236 -11.32 -31.00 -33.82
N SER A 237 -10.99 -31.64 -34.96
CA SER A 237 -10.27 -32.92 -34.99
C SER A 237 -8.77 -32.82 -34.69
N VAL A 238 -8.19 -31.61 -34.82
CA VAL A 238 -6.75 -31.38 -34.70
C VAL A 238 -6.39 -30.60 -33.45
N ALA A 239 -7.15 -29.54 -33.14
CA ALA A 239 -6.97 -28.74 -31.93
C ALA A 239 -7.74 -29.32 -30.73
N GLY A 240 -8.60 -30.32 -30.97
CA GLY A 240 -9.61 -30.76 -30.02
C GLY A 240 -10.76 -29.75 -29.92
N LYS A 241 -11.82 -30.12 -29.19
CA LYS A 241 -12.99 -29.25 -28.98
C LYS A 241 -12.79 -28.21 -27.88
N GLY A 242 -11.56 -28.08 -27.36
CA GLY A 242 -11.27 -27.23 -26.21
C GLY A 242 -11.99 -27.69 -24.93
N GLU A 243 -12.24 -28.99 -24.74
CA GLU A 243 -12.99 -29.49 -23.58
C GLU A 243 -12.37 -29.08 -22.24
N LYS A 244 -11.04 -29.00 -22.16
CA LYS A 244 -10.33 -28.47 -20.97
C LYS A 244 -10.53 -26.96 -20.81
N GLU A 245 -10.43 -26.21 -21.90
CA GLU A 245 -10.69 -24.76 -21.91
C GLU A 245 -12.14 -24.48 -21.46
N ASN A 246 -13.11 -25.19 -22.03
CA ASN A 246 -14.53 -25.06 -21.71
C ASN A 246 -14.80 -25.48 -20.26
N ALA A 247 -14.21 -26.58 -19.78
CA ALA A 247 -14.31 -26.97 -18.38
C ALA A 247 -13.73 -25.90 -17.44
N GLY A 248 -12.61 -25.26 -17.81
CA GLY A 248 -12.05 -24.13 -17.07
C GLY A 248 -12.96 -22.89 -17.07
N ILE A 249 -13.56 -22.55 -18.21
CA ILE A 249 -14.54 -21.47 -18.35
C ILE A 249 -15.79 -21.76 -17.51
N ASP A 250 -16.29 -22.99 -17.51
CA ASP A 250 -17.43 -23.41 -16.70
C ASP A 250 -17.11 -23.31 -15.21
N GLN A 251 -15.90 -23.70 -14.81
CA GLN A 251 -15.42 -23.60 -13.43
C GLN A 251 -15.30 -22.14 -12.98
N GLN A 252 -14.81 -21.24 -13.84
CA GLN A 252 -14.76 -19.80 -13.60
C GLN A 252 -16.16 -19.18 -13.50
N THR A 253 -17.07 -19.57 -14.40
CA THR A 253 -18.45 -19.10 -14.42
C THR A 253 -19.18 -19.52 -13.14
N GLN A 254 -18.96 -20.75 -12.70
CA GLN A 254 -19.51 -21.26 -11.45
C GLN A 254 -18.94 -20.52 -10.23
N ALA A 255 -17.62 -20.33 -10.16
CA ALA A 255 -16.98 -19.60 -9.05
C ALA A 255 -17.48 -18.13 -8.96
N LEU A 256 -17.70 -17.47 -10.10
CA LEU A 256 -18.29 -16.13 -10.14
C LEU A 256 -19.77 -16.12 -9.72
N ALA A 257 -20.54 -17.14 -10.12
CA ALA A 257 -21.93 -17.31 -9.69
C ALA A 257 -22.03 -17.57 -8.18
N ASP A 258 -21.14 -18.37 -7.62
CA ASP A 258 -21.07 -18.66 -6.18
C ASP A 258 -20.66 -17.42 -5.37
N PHE A 259 -19.69 -16.65 -5.88
CA PHE A 259 -19.30 -15.38 -5.28
C PHE A 259 -20.46 -14.35 -5.28
N THR A 260 -21.18 -14.23 -6.39
CA THR A 260 -22.29 -13.26 -6.53
C THR A 260 -23.52 -13.64 -5.73
N SER A 261 -23.74 -14.93 -5.46
CA SER A 261 -24.90 -15.44 -4.71
C SER A 261 -24.69 -15.56 -3.20
N THR A 262 -23.45 -15.44 -2.71
CA THR A 262 -23.15 -15.48 -1.27
C THR A 262 -23.55 -14.15 -0.60
N PRO A 263 -24.46 -14.15 0.42
CA PRO A 263 -24.86 -12.93 1.12
C PRO A 263 -23.70 -12.38 1.97
N ARG A 264 -23.01 -11.37 1.43
CA ARG A 264 -21.78 -10.79 2.00
C ARG A 264 -21.97 -10.22 3.40
N GLU A 265 -23.19 -9.82 3.74
CA GLU A 265 -23.53 -9.24 5.05
C GLU A 265 -23.85 -10.29 6.11
N GLN A 266 -24.10 -11.55 5.72
CA GLN A 266 -24.49 -12.63 6.65
C GLN A 266 -23.33 -13.58 6.94
N ASP A 267 -22.46 -13.83 5.96
CA ASP A 267 -21.26 -14.65 6.14
C ASP A 267 -20.05 -14.10 5.35
N PRO A 268 -19.35 -13.09 5.90
CA PRO A 268 -18.22 -12.45 5.24
C PRO A 268 -17.01 -13.38 5.04
N ASN A 269 -16.87 -14.44 5.86
CA ASN A 269 -15.78 -15.40 5.73
C ASN A 269 -16.04 -16.42 4.61
N ALA A 270 -17.29 -16.83 4.39
CA ALA A 270 -17.67 -17.66 3.25
C ALA A 270 -17.53 -16.90 1.92
N ALA A 271 -17.92 -15.62 1.89
CA ALA A 271 -17.77 -14.76 0.71
C ALA A 271 -16.29 -14.52 0.33
N LEU A 272 -15.41 -14.47 1.34
CA LEU A 272 -13.95 -14.39 1.17
C LEU A 272 -13.40 -15.60 0.40
N GLY A 273 -13.80 -16.82 0.81
CA GLY A 273 -13.37 -18.06 0.16
C GLY A 273 -13.73 -18.12 -1.32
N GLY A 274 -14.93 -17.66 -1.70
CA GLY A 274 -15.37 -17.60 -3.09
C GLY A 274 -14.56 -16.60 -3.93
N LEU A 275 -14.21 -15.44 -3.39
CA LEU A 275 -13.37 -14.47 -4.10
C LEU A 275 -11.97 -15.03 -4.35
N CYS A 276 -11.43 -15.82 -3.41
CA CYS A 276 -10.10 -16.42 -3.56
C CYS A 276 -10.05 -17.60 -4.46
N GLN A 277 -11.13 -18.34 -4.55
CA GLN A 277 -11.26 -19.35 -5.56
C GLN A 277 -11.28 -18.74 -6.96
N VAL A 278 -11.97 -17.61 -7.16
CA VAL A 278 -11.94 -16.86 -8.44
C VAL A 278 -10.54 -16.31 -8.73
N ALA A 279 -9.89 -15.70 -7.73
CA ALA A 279 -8.52 -15.17 -7.89
C ALA A 279 -7.51 -16.29 -8.20
N ASN A 280 -7.55 -17.40 -7.45
CA ASN A 280 -6.68 -18.56 -7.65
C ASN A 280 -6.96 -19.26 -8.99
N LEU A 281 -8.21 -19.37 -9.44
CA LEU A 281 -8.51 -19.92 -10.79
C LEU A 281 -7.96 -19.03 -11.92
N HIS A 282 -7.75 -17.73 -11.67
CA HIS A 282 -7.05 -16.84 -12.59
C HIS A 282 -5.54 -16.92 -12.49
N THR A 283 -4.97 -17.34 -11.34
CA THR A 283 -3.54 -17.26 -11.05
C THR A 283 -2.84 -18.60 -10.79
N GLU A 284 -3.54 -19.73 -10.73
CA GLU A 284 -2.95 -21.05 -10.38
C GLU A 284 -1.91 -21.55 -11.39
N ASN A 285 -1.87 -20.96 -12.59
CA ASN A 285 -0.82 -21.19 -13.59
C ASN A 285 0.03 -19.93 -13.90
N LEU A 286 -0.18 -18.84 -13.15
CA LEU A 286 0.53 -17.57 -13.30
C LEU A 286 1.47 -17.41 -12.11
N GLU A 287 2.76 -17.27 -12.38
CA GLU A 287 3.76 -17.09 -11.33
C GLU A 287 3.61 -15.67 -10.72
N PRO A 288 4.06 -15.43 -9.47
CA PRO A 288 4.12 -14.08 -8.91
C PRO A 288 4.81 -13.11 -9.89
N GLY A 289 4.11 -12.06 -10.34
CA GLY A 289 4.58 -11.12 -11.37
C GLY A 289 3.88 -11.23 -12.74
N ASP A 290 3.15 -12.31 -13.01
CA ASP A 290 2.39 -12.50 -14.26
C ASP A 290 1.01 -11.81 -14.25
N THR A 291 0.61 -11.21 -13.13
CA THR A 291 -0.62 -10.40 -13.01
C THR A 291 -0.36 -9.08 -12.30
N VAL A 292 -0.83 -7.98 -12.91
CA VAL A 292 -0.91 -6.67 -12.27
C VAL A 292 -2.25 -6.59 -11.53
N LEU A 293 -2.29 -7.07 -10.29
CA LEU A 293 -3.45 -6.85 -9.42
C LEU A 293 -3.33 -5.48 -8.77
N ALA A 294 -4.34 -4.63 -8.95
CA ALA A 294 -4.36 -3.30 -8.36
C ALA A 294 -4.22 -3.35 -6.81
N PRO A 295 -3.39 -2.49 -6.20
CA PRO A 295 -3.27 -2.40 -4.75
C PRO A 295 -4.65 -2.10 -4.12
N GLY A 296 -5.04 -2.92 -3.13
CA GLY A 296 -6.35 -2.81 -2.47
C GLY A 296 -7.36 -3.92 -2.80
N THR A 297 -7.03 -4.88 -3.67
CA THR A 297 -7.77 -6.16 -3.80
C THR A 297 -7.09 -7.33 -3.09
N TRP A 298 -5.82 -7.14 -2.69
CA TRP A 298 -4.91 -8.12 -2.09
C TRP A 298 -5.24 -8.64 -0.69
N TRP A 299 -6.23 -8.05 -0.03
CA TRP A 299 -6.59 -8.44 1.34
C TRP A 299 -7.81 -9.35 1.38
N TYR A 300 -8.42 -9.58 0.21
CA TYR A 300 -9.46 -10.58 0.13
C TYR A 300 -8.89 -11.96 -0.14
N CYS A 301 -7.68 -12.09 -0.71
CA CYS A 301 -6.96 -13.31 -1.10
C CYS A 301 -5.44 -13.02 -1.14
#